data_AF-A0A1B6B823-F1
#
_entry.id   AF-A0A1B6B823-F1
#
_cell.length_a   1.000
_cell.length_b   1.000
_cell.length_c   1.000
_cell.angle_alpha   90.00
_cell.angle_beta   90.00
_cell.angle_gamma   90.00
#
_symmetry.space_group_name_H-M   'P 1'
#
loop_
_entity.id
_entity.type
_entity.pdbx_description
1 polymer ?
#
loop_
_entity_poly.entity_id
_entity_poly.type
_entity_poly.pdbx_seq_one_letter_code
_entity_poly.pdbx_strand_id
1 'polypeptide(L)' 'MDINQYVLVGSTIKSYLSYLSDENRIAVRFKANEMLQQTV' A
#
# COMPACT_ATOMS: atom_id res chain seq x y z
N MET A 1 16.09 -11.60 11.30
CA MET A 1 15.09 -10.90 10.47
C MET A 1 15.84 -10.19 9.35
N ASP A 2 15.60 -10.56 8.10
CA ASP A 2 16.34 -10.08 6.92
C ASP A 2 15.61 -8.89 6.26
N ILE A 3 16.28 -7.74 6.17
CA ILE A 3 15.76 -6.49 5.58
C ILE A 3 15.27 -6.69 4.14
N ASN A 4 15.89 -7.59 3.37
CA ASN A 4 15.50 -7.86 1.99
C ASN A 4 14.09 -8.45 1.89
N GLN A 5 13.68 -9.25 2.88
CA GLN A 5 12.34 -9.81 2.94
C GLN A 5 11.30 -8.71 3.20
N TYR A 6 11.62 -7.71 4.02
CA TYR A 6 10.75 -6.55 4.23
C TYR A 6 10.60 -5.68 2.98
N VAL A 7 11.67 -5.50 2.21
CA VAL A 7 11.62 -4.78 0.93
C VAL A 7 10.74 -5.50 -0.08
N LEU A 8 10.84 -6.84 -0.16
CA LEU A 8 10.02 -7.64 -1.06
C LEU A 8 8.53 -7.61 -0.67
N VAL A 9 8.24 -7.78 0.62
CA VAL A 9 6.86 -7.70 1.15
C VAL A 9 6.29 -6.30 0.94
N GLY A 10 7.06 -5.25 1.23
CA GLY A 10 6.65 -3.86 1.04
C GLY A 10 6.34 -3.52 -0.42
N SER A 11 7.16 -3.99 -1.36
CA SER A 11 6.89 -3.78 -2.80
C SER A 11 5.65 -4.54 -3.28
N THR A 12 5.42 -5.75 -2.75
CA THR A 12 4.24 -6.55 -3.08
C THR A 12 2.95 -5.89 -2.57
N ILE A 13 2.95 -5.45 -1.31
CA ILE A 13 1.81 -4.73 -0.71
C ILE A 13 1.55 -3.46 -1.54
N LYS A 14 2.57 -2.64 -1.81
CA LYS A 14 2.43 -1.41 -2.59
C LYS A 14 1.76 -1.67 -3.95
N SER A 15 2.25 -2.63 -4.73
CA SER A 15 1.69 -2.96 -6.04
C SER A 15 0.21 -3.37 -5.95
N TYR A 16 -0.17 -4.11 -4.91
CA TYR A 16 -1.56 -4.52 -4.72
C TYR A 16 -2.47 -3.35 -4.33
N LEU A 17 -2.02 -2.46 -3.44
CA LEU A 17 -2.80 -1.28 -3.06
C LEU A 17 -2.91 -0.29 -4.22
N SER A 18 -1.89 -0.19 -5.08
CA SER A 18 -1.98 0.56 -6.34
C SER A 18 -3.06 -0.01 -7.26
N TYR A 19 -3.07 -1.32 -7.49
CA TYR A 19 -4.10 -1.99 -8.29
C TYR A 19 -5.52 -1.75 -7.74
N LEU A 20 -5.73 -1.88 -6.43
CA LEU A 20 -7.05 -1.64 -5.82
C LEU A 20 -7.48 -0.17 -5.92
N SER A 21 -6.53 0.76 -5.83
CA SER A 21 -6.77 2.19 -6.01
C SER A 21 -7.16 2.50 -7.47
N ASP A 22 -6.48 1.88 -8.44
CA ASP A 22 -6.77 2.05 -9.87
C ASP A 22 -8.16 1.51 -10.24
N GLU A 23 -8.61 0.43 -9.58
CA GLU A 23 -9.99 -0.09 -9.72
C GLU A 23 -11.05 0.77 -8.98
N ASN A 24 -10.67 1.90 -8.36
CA ASN A 24 -11.54 2.72 -7.49
C ASN A 24 -12.18 1.93 -6.34
N ARG A 25 -11.56 0.82 -5.92
CA ARG A 25 -12.08 -0.05 -4.85
C ARG A 25 -11.68 0.43 -3.46
N ILE A 26 -10.64 1.25 -3.36
CA ILE A 26 -10.16 1.85 -2.12
C ILE A 26 -9.76 3.31 -2.34
N ALA A 27 -9.93 4.14 -1.30
CA ALA A 27 -9.36 5.48 -1.28
C ALA A 27 -8.07 5.46 -0.45
N VAL A 28 -6.95 5.85 -1.07
CA VAL A 28 -5.64 5.95 -0.41
C VAL A 28 -5.33 7.42 -0.14
N ARG A 29 -5.02 7.76 1.10
CA ARG A 29 -4.52 9.09 1.47
C ARG A 29 -3.23 8.95 2.26
N PHE A 30 -2.22 9.72 1.90
CA PHE A 30 -1.00 9.82 2.69
C PHE A 30 -1.17 10.94 3.72
N LYS A 31 -1.02 10.62 5.01
CA LYS A 31 -1.02 11.61 6.10
C LYS A 31 0.24 11.44 6.93
N ALA A 32 1.01 12.51 7.11
CA ALA A 32 2.24 12.50 7.92
C ALA A 32 3.28 11.42 7.52
N ASN A 33 3.42 11.14 6.20
CA ASN A 33 4.22 10.04 5.63
C ASN A 33 3.71 8.61 5.91
N GLU A 34 2.52 8.46 6.47
CA GLU A 34 1.85 7.18 6.64
C GLU A 34 0.79 7.02 5.56
N MET A 35 0.77 5.86 4.89
CA MET A 35 -0.29 5.50 3.95
C MET A 35 -1.52 5.08 4.76
N LEU A 36 -2.58 5.90 4.72
CA LEU A 36 -3.87 5.59 5.32
C LEU A 36 -4.83 5.09 4.24
N GLN A 37 -5.55 4.01 4.56
CA GLN A 37 -6.57 3.43 3.69
C GLN A 37 -7.95 3.61 4.31
N GLN A 38 -8.92 4.01 3.50
CA GLN A 38 -10.31 4.14 3.92
C GLN A 38 -11.19 3.33 2.96
N THR A 39 -11.98 2.42 3.52
CA THR A 39 -12.99 1.66 2.78
C THR A 39 -14.20 2.57 2.54
N VAL A 40 -14.75 2.54 1.33
CA VAL A 40 -15.94 3.30 0.92
C VAL A 40 -17.19 2.64 1.48
#